data_AF-A0A0P9VEQ4-F1
#
_entry.id   AF-A0A0P9VEQ4-F1
#
_cell.length_a   1.000
_cell.length_b   1.000
_cell.length_c   1.000
_cell.angle_alpha   90.00
_cell.angle_beta   90.00
_cell.angle_gamma   90.00
#
_symmetry.space_group_name_H-M   'P 1'
#
loop_
_entity.id
_entity.type
_entity.pdbx_description
1 polymer ?
#
loop_
_entity_poly.entity_id
_entity_poly.type
_entity_poly.pdbx_seq_one_letter_code
_entity_poly.pdbx_strand_id
1 'polypeptide(L)'
;MMSTTLKNAAHLSESAQVDSGSVQPFTRSQKIYVQGSRPDIRVPMREITLDVTPTDFGGEINAPVTVYDTSGPYTDPNVIIDVRKGLADVRFARRGSTRATTPSAWRA
;
A
#
# COMPACT_ATOMS: atom_id res chain seq x y z
N MET A 1 13.91 -52.12 3.07
CA MET A 1 13.57 -50.93 3.87
C MET A 1 13.94 -49.68 3.08
N MET A 2 13.02 -49.10 2.32
CA MET A 2 13.24 -47.79 1.70
C MET A 2 12.35 -46.80 2.44
N SER A 3 12.97 -46.03 3.34
CA SER A 3 12.34 -44.94 4.07
C SER A 3 12.16 -43.77 3.11
N THR A 4 10.93 -43.50 2.73
CA THR A 4 10.58 -42.32 1.94
C THR A 4 10.57 -41.12 2.87
N THR A 5 11.59 -40.27 2.79
CA THR A 5 11.63 -38.97 3.46
C THR A 5 10.43 -38.14 2.98
N LEU A 6 9.48 -37.86 3.87
CA LEU A 6 8.42 -36.90 3.63
C LEU A 6 9.08 -35.53 3.40
N LYS A 7 8.90 -34.98 2.20
CA LYS A 7 9.18 -33.57 1.94
C LYS A 7 8.30 -32.79 2.90
N ASN A 8 8.91 -32.10 3.88
CA ASN A 8 8.21 -31.13 4.69
C ASN A 8 7.49 -30.17 3.74
N ALA A 9 6.16 -30.27 3.69
CA ALA A 9 5.33 -29.34 2.95
C ALA A 9 5.42 -28.01 3.70
N ALA A 10 6.37 -27.15 3.29
CA ALA A 10 6.47 -25.80 3.80
C ALA A 10 5.10 -25.14 3.61
N HIS A 11 4.54 -24.59 4.69
CA HIS A 11 3.22 -23.98 4.63
C HIS A 11 3.32 -22.73 3.74
N LEU A 12 2.60 -22.71 2.61
CA LEU A 12 2.74 -21.68 1.56
C LEU A 12 2.60 -20.23 2.09
N SER A 13 1.93 -20.04 3.22
CA SER A 13 1.79 -18.75 3.87
C SER A 13 3.10 -18.21 4.47
N GLU A 14 4.02 -19.08 4.89
CA GLU A 14 5.25 -18.67 5.57
C GLU A 14 6.21 -17.94 4.62
N SER A 15 6.24 -18.37 3.35
CA SER A 15 7.07 -17.79 2.29
C SER A 15 6.30 -16.88 1.33
N ALA A 16 5.06 -16.48 1.66
CA ALA A 16 4.26 -15.63 0.79
C ALA A 16 4.95 -14.29 0.53
N GLN A 17 5.06 -13.90 -0.74
CA GLN A 17 5.62 -12.64 -1.21
C GLN A 17 4.65 -12.00 -2.21
N VAL A 18 4.64 -10.67 -2.27
CA VAL A 18 3.87 -9.94 -3.27
C VAL A 18 4.69 -9.82 -4.55
N ASP A 19 4.00 -9.87 -5.70
CA ASP A 19 4.64 -9.54 -6.97
C ASP A 19 5.25 -8.12 -6.92
N SER A 20 6.48 -8.00 -7.41
CA SER A 20 7.23 -6.75 -7.34
C SER A 20 6.54 -5.60 -8.08
N GLY A 21 5.88 -5.88 -9.22
CA GLY A 21 5.16 -4.88 -10.01
C GLY A 21 3.92 -4.34 -9.32
N SER A 22 3.39 -5.08 -8.34
CA SER A 22 2.22 -4.66 -7.54
C SER A 22 2.58 -3.69 -6.42
N VAL A 23 3.87 -3.51 -6.12
CA VAL A 23 4.36 -2.61 -5.06
C VAL A 23 5.26 -1.48 -5.57
N GLN A 24 5.47 -1.39 -6.88
CA GLN A 24 6.21 -0.26 -7.45
C GLN A 24 5.34 0.99 -7.56
N PRO A 25 5.91 2.19 -7.34
CA PRO A 25 5.26 3.44 -7.71
C PRO A 25 4.91 3.47 -9.20
N PHE A 26 3.79 4.12 -9.54
CA PHE A 26 3.44 4.33 -10.93
C PHE A 26 4.42 5.30 -11.60
N THR A 27 4.75 5.04 -12.86
CA THR A 27 5.64 5.89 -13.65
C THR A 27 5.14 7.33 -13.68
N ARG A 28 6.06 8.29 -13.46
CA ARG A 28 5.78 9.74 -13.39
C ARG A 28 4.72 10.16 -12.37
N SER A 29 4.45 9.30 -11.38
CA SER A 29 3.45 9.54 -10.36
C SER A 29 4.09 9.42 -8.98
N GLN A 30 3.70 10.31 -8.09
CA GLN A 30 4.13 10.34 -6.69
C GLN A 30 2.89 10.18 -5.82
N LYS A 31 2.95 9.32 -4.80
CA LYS A 31 1.89 9.25 -3.80
C LYS A 31 2.03 10.45 -2.87
N ILE A 32 0.95 11.19 -2.69
CA ILE A 32 0.87 12.32 -1.78
C ILE A 32 -0.28 12.09 -0.79
N TYR A 33 -0.23 12.79 0.33
CA TYR A 33 -1.30 12.75 1.33
C TYR A 33 -1.82 14.16 1.59
N VAL A 34 -3.10 14.36 1.32
CA VAL A 34 -3.80 15.61 1.65
C VAL A 34 -4.40 15.46 3.04
N GLN A 35 -4.20 16.45 3.90
CA GLN A 35 -4.84 16.46 5.22
C GLN A 35 -6.36 16.53 5.06
N GLY A 36 -7.07 15.63 5.72
CA GLY A 36 -8.54 15.65 5.76
C GLY A 36 -9.09 16.70 6.72
N SER A 37 -10.38 16.59 7.04
CA SER A 37 -11.04 17.47 8.01
C SER A 37 -10.48 17.38 9.44
N ARG A 38 -9.65 16.38 9.74
CA ARG A 38 -8.95 16.22 11.02
C ARG A 38 -7.44 16.07 10.79
N PRO A 39 -6.60 16.51 11.73
CA PRO A 39 -5.14 16.44 11.59
C PRO A 39 -4.58 15.02 11.44
N ASP A 40 -5.25 14.01 12.00
CA ASP A 40 -4.85 12.61 11.92
C ASP A 40 -5.24 11.92 10.60
N ILE A 41 -6.11 12.56 9.80
CA ILE A 41 -6.60 12.00 8.54
C ILE A 41 -5.67 12.42 7.41
N ARG A 42 -5.08 11.41 6.76
CA ARG A 42 -4.26 11.56 5.55
C ARG A 42 -4.98 10.90 4.39
N VAL A 43 -5.53 11.70 3.48
CA VAL A 43 -6.26 11.23 2.29
C VAL A 43 -5.24 10.94 1.18
N PRO A 44 -5.14 9.69 0.70
CA PRO A 44 -4.19 9.34 -0.34
C PRO A 44 -4.63 9.91 -1.69
N MET A 45 -3.72 10.66 -2.31
CA MET A 45 -3.84 11.13 -3.68
C MET A 45 -2.58 10.73 -4.43
N ARG A 46 -2.61 10.83 -5.75
CA ARG A 46 -1.40 10.75 -6.56
C ARG A 46 -1.22 12.04 -7.34
N GLU A 47 0.01 12.51 -7.43
CA GLU A 47 0.40 13.64 -8.27
C GLU A 47 1.15 13.12 -9.49
N ILE A 48 0.70 13.50 -10.68
CA ILE A 48 1.25 13.05 -11.96
C ILE A 48 2.00 14.20 -12.62
N THR A 49 3.29 14.03 -12.84
CA THR A 49 4.11 15.02 -13.55
C THR A 49 3.86 14.91 -15.05
N LEU A 50 3.42 16.01 -15.66
CA LEU A 50 3.17 16.09 -17.10
C LEU A 50 4.42 16.52 -17.86
N ASP A 51 4.52 16.16 -19.13
CA ASP A 51 5.58 16.65 -20.00
C ASP A 51 5.30 18.09 -20.45
N VAL A 52 6.32 18.81 -20.88
CA VAL A 52 6.18 20.16 -21.46
C VAL A 52 5.43 20.05 -22.78
N THR A 53 4.39 20.85 -22.99
CA THR A 53 3.70 20.93 -24.29
C THR A 53 4.58 21.69 -25.27
N PRO A 54 5.01 21.12 -26.40
CA PRO A 54 5.79 21.87 -27.38
C PRO A 54 4.99 23.03 -27.96
N THR A 55 5.60 24.23 -28.02
CA THR A 55 5.04 25.41 -28.67
C THR A 55 6.13 26.06 -29.52
N ASP A 56 5.74 26.92 -30.47
CA ASP A 56 6.67 27.62 -31.37
C ASP A 56 7.73 28.47 -30.63
N PHE A 57 7.50 28.77 -29.34
CA PHE A 57 8.34 29.64 -28.51
C PHE A 57 9.02 28.92 -27.32
N GLY A 58 9.23 27.60 -27.41
CA GLY A 58 10.05 26.86 -26.42
C GLY A 58 9.28 26.03 -25.40
N GLY A 59 7.97 25.87 -25.59
CA GLY A 59 7.14 24.94 -24.84
C GLY A 59 6.46 25.53 -23.58
N GLU A 60 5.29 24.99 -23.26
CA GLU A 60 4.48 25.35 -22.10
C GLU A 60 4.66 24.31 -20.99
N ILE A 61 5.06 24.76 -19.80
CA ILE A 61 5.24 23.89 -18.64
C ILE A 61 3.87 23.57 -18.04
N ASN A 62 3.51 22.30 -18.05
CA ASN A 62 2.26 21.84 -17.46
C ASN A 62 2.41 21.62 -15.95
N ALA A 63 1.47 22.16 -15.17
CA ALA A 63 1.39 21.85 -13.74
C ALA A 63 1.05 20.35 -13.53
N PRO A 64 1.56 19.73 -12.45
CA PRO A 64 1.20 18.36 -12.13
C PRO A 64 -0.30 18.18 -11.90
N VAL A 65 -0.83 17.03 -12.29
CA VAL A 65 -2.25 16.69 -12.11
C VAL A 65 -2.41 15.82 -10.87
N THR A 66 -3.20 16.28 -9.91
CA THR A 66 -3.54 15.50 -8.71
C THR A 66 -4.84 14.71 -8.94
N VAL A 67 -4.80 13.39 -8.74
CA VAL A 67 -5.97 12.51 -8.82
C VAL A 67 -6.12 11.61 -7.60
N TYR A 68 -7.33 11.12 -7.38
CA TYR A 68 -7.62 10.19 -6.28
C TYR A 68 -6.86 8.87 -6.44
N ASP A 69 -6.35 8.32 -5.34
CA ASP A 69 -5.53 7.12 -5.37
C ASP A 69 -6.06 5.98 -4.49
N THR A 70 -6.60 4.95 -5.15
CA THR A 70 -7.15 3.75 -4.53
C THR A 70 -6.12 2.65 -4.25
N SER A 71 -4.86 2.82 -4.68
CA SER A 71 -3.83 1.79 -4.52
C SER A 71 -3.40 1.56 -3.06
N GLY A 72 -3.71 2.52 -2.18
CA GLY A 72 -3.37 2.41 -0.75
C GLY A 72 -1.86 2.36 -0.51
N PRO A 73 -1.39 1.71 0.56
CA PRO A 73 0.04 1.67 0.91
C PRO A 73 0.91 0.89 -0.08
N TYR A 74 0.31 0.12 -1.00
CA TYR A 74 1.07 -0.75 -1.91
C TYR A 74 2.02 0.01 -2.83
N THR A 75 1.65 1.22 -3.25
CA THR A 75 2.50 2.07 -4.12
C THR A 75 3.18 3.19 -3.35
N ASP A 76 3.16 3.16 -2.01
CA ASP A 76 3.87 4.12 -1.17
C ASP A 76 5.34 3.64 -1.00
N PRO A 77 6.33 4.36 -1.53
CA PRO A 77 7.74 3.93 -1.42
C PRO A 77 8.25 3.91 0.02
N ASN A 78 7.53 4.54 0.96
CA ASN A 78 7.90 4.57 2.37
C ASN A 78 7.28 3.41 3.17
N VAL A 79 6.48 2.55 2.54
CA VAL A 79 5.81 1.44 3.20
C VAL A 79 6.35 0.11 2.69
N ILE A 80 6.85 -0.71 3.61
CA ILE A 80 7.24 -2.09 3.31
C ILE A 80 6.02 -2.98 3.44
N ILE A 81 5.63 -3.63 2.35
CA ILE A 81 4.47 -4.53 2.31
C ILE A 81 4.88 -5.95 2.72
N ASP A 82 4.28 -6.44 3.80
CA ASP A 82 4.33 -7.84 4.22
C ASP A 82 2.90 -8.37 4.36
N VAL A 83 2.43 -9.12 3.34
CA VAL A 83 1.06 -9.64 3.30
C VAL A 83 0.74 -10.58 4.46
N ARG A 84 1.75 -11.18 5.08
CA ARG A 84 1.57 -12.08 6.23
C ARG A 84 1.23 -11.31 7.50
N LYS A 85 1.58 -10.02 7.57
CA LYS A 85 1.31 -9.13 8.71
C LYS A 85 0.06 -8.28 8.52
N GLY A 86 -0.45 -8.18 7.29
CA GLY A 86 -1.52 -7.25 6.94
C GLY A 86 -1.03 -5.79 6.89
N LEU A 87 -1.95 -4.88 6.60
CA LEU A 87 -1.67 -3.44 6.52
C LEU A 87 -1.78 -2.77 7.89
N ALA A 88 -1.10 -1.63 8.04
CA ALA A 88 -1.22 -0.79 9.22
C ALA A 88 -2.68 -0.37 9.47
N ASP A 89 -3.15 -0.49 10.71
CA ASP A 89 -4.51 -0.09 11.09
C ASP A 89 -4.62 1.41 11.34
N VAL A 90 -4.60 2.18 10.25
CA VAL A 90 -4.69 3.64 10.28
C VAL A 90 -6.03 4.18 10.79
N ARG A 91 -7.03 3.29 11.00
CA ARG A 91 -8.37 3.67 11.49
C ARG A 91 -8.61 3.24 12.94
N PHE A 92 -7.66 2.58 13.60
CA PHE A 92 -7.83 2.09 14.96
C PHE A 92 -8.34 3.18 15.91
N ALA A 93 -7.68 4.34 15.93
CA ALA A 93 -8.06 5.47 16.78
C ALA A 93 -9.45 6.06 16.48
N ARG A 94 -10.02 5.84 15.28
CA ARG A 94 -11.38 6.28 14.92
C ARG A 94 -12.45 5.35 15.52
N ARG A 95 -12.13 4.06 15.69
CA ARG A 95 -13.02 3.12 16.35
C ARG A 95 -12.94 3.43 17.84
N GLY A 96 -13.79 4.35 18.32
CA GLY A 96 -13.90 4.70 19.74
C GLY A 96 -13.91 3.43 20.60
N SER A 97 -13.32 3.50 21.80
CA SER A 97 -12.90 2.36 22.63
C SER A 97 -13.85 1.16 22.56
N THR A 98 -13.65 0.28 21.59
CA THR A 98 -14.33 -1.00 21.56
C THR A 98 -13.46 -1.84 22.48
N ARG A 99 -13.95 -2.07 23.71
CA ARG A 99 -13.30 -2.94 24.70
C ARG A 99 -12.75 -4.14 23.94
N ALA A 100 -11.43 -4.30 23.94
CA ALA A 100 -10.78 -5.42 23.28
C ALA A 100 -11.45 -6.70 23.80
N THR A 101 -12.33 -7.29 23.00
CA THR A 101 -12.82 -8.62 23.29
C THR A 101 -11.60 -9.49 23.15
N THR A 102 -11.13 -10.03 24.27
CA THR A 102 -10.11 -11.07 24.34
C THR A 102 -10.30 -12.01 23.15
N PRO A 103 -9.24 -12.37 22.39
CA PRO A 103 -9.39 -13.34 21.33
C PRO A 103 -9.95 -14.62 21.94
N SER A 104 -11.24 -14.90 21.71
CA SER A 104 -11.81 -16.18 22.08
C SER A 104 -11.05 -17.20 21.26
N ALA A 105 -10.28 -18.03 21.95
CA ALA A 105 -9.47 -19.07 21.36
C ALA A 105 -10.33 -19.91 20.41
N TRP A 106 -10.13 -19.75 19.11
CA TRP A 106 -10.46 -20.79 18.15
C TRP A 106 -9.41 -21.89 18.36
N ARG A 107 -9.66 -22.75 19.34
CA ARG A 107 -9.01 -24.06 19.42
C ARG A 107 -9.70 -24.95 18.39
N ALA A 108 -8.95 -25.39 17.40
CA ALA A 108 -9.17 -26.66 16.75
C ALA A 108 -8.87 -27.81 17.72
#